data_AF-A0A2H9PLT6-F1
#
_entry.id   AF-A0A2H9PLT6-F1
#
_cell.length_a   1.000
_cell.length_b   1.000
_cell.length_c   1.000
_cell.angle_alpha   90.00
_cell.angle_beta   90.00
_cell.angle_gamma   90.00
#
_symmetry.space_group_name_H-M   'P 1'
#
loop_
_entity.id
_entity.type
_entity.pdbx_description
1 polymer ?
#
loop_
_entity_poly.entity_id
_entity_poly.type
_entity_poly.pdbx_seq_one_letter_code
_entity_poly.pdbx_strand_id
1 'polypeptide(L)'
;MLLSACDLIPQDQDNTTLILEPTSTSKIMNETPIMEVTPVKEPTVCTNNNDCEDGKLCINNQCGTIADIYITEGCDTKCNFNSVVIETSDKQTFTLNRGQGDYTAAGALEWTLMNGPDYCPGNDVIVPVRIKAKNYGKILSEEYVTVNVGESSREITHPQIKALKFTFKVNSVNEVCK
;
A
#
# COMPACT_ATOMS: atom_id res chain seq x y z
N MET A 1 -44.49 -66.27 -13.96
CA MET A 1 -44.13 -67.65 -14.36
C MET A 1 -42.97 -67.52 -15.31
N LEU A 2 -41.75 -67.75 -14.83
CA LEU A 2 -41.04 -69.05 -14.71
C LEU A 2 -40.18 -69.30 -15.95
N LEU A 3 -38.86 -69.19 -15.72
CA LEU A 3 -37.76 -70.02 -16.23
C LEU A 3 -37.56 -70.01 -17.77
N SER A 4 -36.40 -70.28 -18.36
CA SER A 4 -35.25 -71.04 -17.93
C SER A 4 -34.09 -70.70 -18.87
N ALA A 5 -32.87 -70.77 -18.36
CA ALA A 5 -31.65 -70.83 -19.16
C ALA A 5 -31.58 -72.13 -19.99
N CYS A 6 -30.83 -72.09 -21.09
CA CYS A 6 -29.93 -73.18 -21.48
C CYS A 6 -28.87 -72.71 -22.49
N ASP A 7 -27.68 -73.23 -22.27
CA ASP A 7 -26.41 -73.08 -22.97
C ASP A 7 -26.44 -73.41 -24.48
N LEU A 8 -25.39 -72.97 -25.21
CA LEU A 8 -24.41 -73.85 -25.87
C LEU A 8 -23.40 -73.06 -26.74
N ILE A 9 -22.12 -73.28 -26.48
CA ILE A 9 -20.89 -73.00 -27.27
C ILE A 9 -20.84 -74.06 -28.41
N PRO A 10 -20.31 -73.87 -29.67
CA PRO A 10 -18.88 -73.62 -29.91
C PRO A 10 -18.36 -73.02 -31.25
N GLN A 11 -17.08 -72.61 -31.14
CA GLN A 11 -15.94 -72.67 -32.08
C GLN A 11 -15.91 -71.89 -33.41
N ASP A 12 -14.96 -70.93 -33.42
CA ASP A 12 -13.73 -70.90 -34.23
C ASP A 12 -13.87 -71.11 -35.75
N GLN A 13 -13.41 -70.12 -36.51
CA GLN A 13 -12.30 -70.25 -37.46
C GLN A 13 -12.32 -69.09 -38.47
N ASP A 14 -11.11 -68.59 -38.72
CA ASP A 14 -10.58 -68.21 -40.02
C ASP A 14 -10.62 -66.73 -40.49
N ASN A 15 -9.39 -66.29 -40.73
CA ASN A 15 -8.91 -65.66 -41.95
C ASN A 15 -8.96 -64.13 -42.14
N THR A 16 -7.81 -63.71 -42.69
CA THR A 16 -7.63 -62.60 -43.64
C THR A 16 -7.20 -61.25 -43.06
N THR A 17 -5.88 -61.13 -42.96
CA THR A 17 -4.97 -60.07 -43.44
C THR A 17 -5.56 -58.91 -44.25
N LEU A 18 -4.82 -57.78 -44.26
CA LEU A 18 -4.84 -56.60 -45.17
C LEU A 18 -5.51 -55.35 -44.53
N ILE A 19 -5.00 -54.12 -44.49
CA ILE A 19 -3.80 -53.39 -44.98
C ILE A 19 -3.70 -52.09 -44.14
N LEU A 20 -2.45 -51.62 -43.92
CA LEU A 20 -1.93 -50.25 -43.71
C LEU A 20 -2.93 -49.07 -43.61
N GLU A 21 -2.83 -48.28 -42.52
CA GLU A 21 -2.56 -46.83 -42.56
C GLU A 21 -1.84 -46.39 -41.25
N PRO A 22 -0.74 -45.62 -41.29
CA PRO A 22 -0.13 -45.06 -40.10
C PRO A 22 -0.89 -43.80 -39.65
N THR A 23 -1.67 -43.92 -38.57
CA THR A 23 -2.23 -42.77 -37.87
C THR A 23 -1.11 -41.98 -37.18
N SER A 24 -0.94 -40.74 -37.61
CA SER A 24 -0.04 -39.74 -37.04
C SER A 24 -0.26 -39.61 -35.53
N THR A 25 0.71 -40.06 -34.73
CA THR A 25 0.79 -39.80 -33.29
C THR A 25 1.08 -38.32 -33.07
N SER A 26 0.03 -37.54 -32.81
CA SER A 26 0.14 -36.20 -32.27
C SER A 26 0.78 -36.28 -30.88
N LYS A 27 2.04 -35.83 -30.77
CA LYS A 27 2.71 -35.59 -29.49
C LYS A 27 1.90 -34.56 -28.71
N ILE A 28 1.27 -34.98 -27.62
CA ILE A 28 0.75 -34.08 -26.60
C ILE A 28 1.98 -33.62 -25.79
N MET A 29 2.54 -32.48 -26.17
CA MET A 29 3.50 -31.77 -25.33
C MET A 29 2.74 -31.20 -24.14
N ASN A 30 2.93 -31.82 -22.98
CA ASN A 30 2.45 -31.34 -21.71
C ASN A 30 3.31 -30.13 -21.29
N GLU A 31 2.99 -28.95 -21.82
CA GLU A 31 3.58 -27.69 -21.37
C GLU A 31 2.99 -27.35 -20.01
N THR A 32 3.80 -27.55 -18.97
CA THR A 32 3.48 -27.05 -17.64
C THR A 32 3.51 -25.52 -17.71
N PRO A 33 2.47 -24.80 -17.28
CA PRO A 33 2.49 -23.34 -17.30
C PRO A 33 3.63 -22.86 -16.40
N ILE A 34 4.66 -22.28 -17.01
CA ILE A 34 5.71 -21.57 -16.29
C ILE A 34 5.02 -20.32 -15.74
N MET A 35 4.68 -20.32 -14.45
CA MET A 35 4.29 -19.10 -13.74
C MET A 35 5.45 -18.11 -13.89
N GLU A 36 5.23 -17.08 -14.70
CA GLU A 36 6.08 -15.91 -14.79
C GLU A 36 6.10 -15.26 -13.41
N VAL A 37 7.17 -15.51 -12.66
CA VAL A 37 7.40 -14.88 -11.36
C VAL A 37 7.70 -13.42 -11.68
N THR A 38 6.69 -12.56 -11.60
CA THR A 38 6.88 -11.12 -11.66
C THR A 38 7.95 -10.75 -10.63
N PRO A 39 9.04 -10.08 -11.02
CA PRO A 39 10.04 -9.64 -10.06
C PRO A 39 9.36 -8.70 -9.07
N VAL A 40 9.35 -9.11 -7.79
CA VAL A 40 8.91 -8.28 -6.68
C VAL A 40 9.86 -7.08 -6.63
N LYS A 41 9.42 -5.94 -7.17
CA LYS A 41 10.16 -4.67 -7.13
C LYS A 41 10.42 -4.37 -5.65
N GLU A 42 11.68 -4.40 -5.23
CA GLU A 42 12.06 -4.02 -3.86
C GLU A 42 11.51 -2.63 -3.55
N PRO A 43 11.04 -2.38 -2.31
CA PRO A 43 10.48 -1.08 -1.95
C PRO A 43 11.55 -0.01 -2.17
N THR A 44 11.24 0.95 -3.04
CA THR A 44 12.13 2.08 -3.32
C THR A 44 12.23 2.93 -2.06
N VAL A 45 13.36 2.85 -1.37
CA VAL A 45 13.67 3.67 -0.20
C VAL A 45 13.89 5.11 -0.66
N CYS A 46 13.24 6.06 -0.01
CA CYS A 46 13.34 7.47 -0.35
C CYS A 46 13.66 8.33 0.88
N THR A 47 14.16 9.53 0.62
CA THR A 47 14.38 10.58 1.62
C THR A 47 13.73 11.92 1.23
N ASN A 48 13.29 12.03 -0.02
CA ASN A 48 12.66 13.21 -0.60
C ASN A 48 11.63 12.77 -1.64
N ASN A 49 10.56 13.54 -1.82
CA ASN A 49 9.58 13.30 -2.89
C ASN A 49 10.23 13.23 -4.28
N ASN A 50 11.32 13.97 -4.50
CA ASN A 50 12.06 13.94 -5.78
C ASN A 50 12.77 12.59 -6.04
N ASP A 51 12.88 11.72 -5.04
CA ASP A 51 13.42 10.36 -5.21
C ASP A 51 12.36 9.40 -5.78
N CYS A 52 11.10 9.83 -5.84
CA CYS A 52 9.96 9.02 -6.27
C CYS A 52 9.54 9.35 -7.71
N GLU A 53 8.94 8.36 -8.37
CA GLU A 53 8.31 8.53 -9.69
C GLU A 53 7.21 9.60 -9.64
N ASP A 54 6.94 10.24 -10.78
CA ASP A 54 5.92 11.27 -10.90
C ASP A 54 4.57 10.83 -10.31
N GLY A 55 3.97 11.70 -9.49
CA GLY A 55 2.72 11.43 -8.80
C GLY A 55 2.85 10.62 -7.50
N LYS A 56 4.05 10.15 -7.14
CA LYS A 56 4.33 9.51 -5.84
C LYS A 56 5.04 10.48 -4.90
N LEU A 57 4.88 10.21 -3.61
CA LEU A 57 5.45 10.97 -2.51
C LEU A 57 6.35 10.06 -1.68
N CYS A 58 7.36 10.66 -1.05
CA CYS A 58 8.15 9.96 -0.06
C CYS A 58 7.44 9.97 1.28
N ILE A 59 6.85 8.83 1.64
CA ILE A 59 6.03 8.66 2.85
C ILE A 59 6.71 7.63 3.73
N ASN A 60 7.14 8.04 4.94
CA ASN A 60 7.90 7.18 5.86
C ASN A 60 9.05 6.41 5.17
N ASN A 61 9.81 7.11 4.31
CA ASN A 61 10.93 6.56 3.56
C ASN A 61 10.56 5.54 2.47
N GLN A 62 9.30 5.48 2.05
CA GLN A 62 8.83 4.66 0.93
C GLN A 62 8.04 5.50 -0.09
N CYS A 63 8.23 5.22 -1.37
CA CYS A 63 7.46 5.90 -2.43
C CYS A 63 6.04 5.34 -2.55
N GLY A 64 5.03 6.20 -2.42
CA GLY A 64 3.61 5.81 -2.53
C GLY A 64 2.68 7.01 -2.64
N THR A 65 1.37 6.79 -2.43
CA THR A 65 0.38 7.87 -2.33
C THR A 65 -0.24 7.91 -0.93
N ILE A 66 -0.78 9.07 -0.54
CA ILE A 66 -1.50 9.20 0.73
C ILE A 66 -2.76 8.31 0.74
N ALA A 67 -3.37 8.05 -0.41
CA ALA A 67 -4.55 7.22 -0.52
C ALA A 67 -4.28 5.76 -0.13
N ASP A 68 -3.11 5.24 -0.50
CA ASP A 68 -2.73 3.84 -0.25
C ASP A 68 -2.61 3.48 1.24
N ILE A 69 -2.57 4.50 2.11
CA ILE A 69 -2.42 4.35 3.55
C ILE A 69 -3.77 4.07 4.22
N TYR A 70 -4.88 4.32 3.54
CA TYR A 70 -6.22 4.19 4.10
C TYR A 70 -7.00 3.05 3.46
N ILE A 71 -7.75 2.34 4.28
CA ILE A 71 -8.77 1.40 3.81
C ILE A 71 -10.04 2.20 3.51
N THR A 72 -10.33 2.36 2.22
CA THR A 72 -11.44 3.20 1.74
C THR A 72 -12.62 2.40 1.16
N GLU A 73 -12.51 1.07 1.04
CA GLU A 73 -13.55 0.20 0.47
C GLU A 73 -14.25 -0.65 1.54
N GLY A 74 -15.44 -1.18 1.23
CA GLY A 74 -16.12 -2.18 2.08
C GLY A 74 -16.90 -1.64 3.29
N CYS A 75 -17.23 -0.34 3.31
CA CYS A 75 -18.10 0.24 4.35
C CYS A 75 -19.03 1.30 3.79
N ASP A 76 -20.25 1.35 4.33
CA ASP A 76 -21.34 2.25 3.91
C ASP A 76 -21.16 3.68 4.41
N THR A 77 -20.59 3.84 5.62
CA THR A 77 -20.27 5.13 6.23
C THR A 77 -18.78 5.43 6.05
N LYS A 78 -18.45 6.68 5.72
CA LYS A 78 -17.07 7.13 5.55
C LYS A 78 -16.73 8.24 6.54
N CYS A 79 -15.59 8.11 7.19
CA CYS A 79 -15.09 9.06 8.17
C CYS A 79 -13.87 9.80 7.64
N ASN A 80 -13.65 11.02 8.15
CA ASN A 80 -12.43 11.77 7.93
C ASN A 80 -12.15 12.64 9.16
N PHE A 81 -10.88 12.85 9.50
CA PHE A 81 -10.53 13.75 10.57
C PHE A 81 -10.66 15.21 10.10
N ASN A 82 -11.35 16.04 10.88
CA ASN A 82 -11.50 17.46 10.60
C ASN A 82 -10.37 18.27 11.23
N SER A 83 -10.05 17.97 12.49
CA SER A 83 -8.98 18.63 13.25
C SER A 83 -8.16 17.62 14.04
N VAL A 84 -6.88 17.92 14.26
CA VAL A 84 -5.94 17.09 15.00
C VAL A 84 -5.26 17.92 16.09
N VAL A 85 -5.12 17.33 17.28
CA VAL A 85 -4.34 17.90 18.37
C VAL A 85 -2.93 17.32 18.33
N ILE A 86 -1.93 18.18 18.11
CA ILE A 86 -0.53 17.80 18.00
C ILE A 86 0.28 18.47 19.12
N GLU A 87 1.12 17.69 19.80
CA GLU A 87 2.14 18.20 20.73
C GLU A 87 3.52 18.06 20.11
N THR A 88 4.29 19.13 20.03
CA THR A 88 5.65 19.14 19.48
C THR A 88 6.69 18.86 20.57
N SER A 89 7.91 18.49 20.16
CA SER A 89 9.03 18.16 21.05
C SER A 89 9.42 19.29 22.03
N ASP A 90 9.13 20.54 21.66
CA ASP A 90 9.34 21.74 22.48
C ASP A 90 8.13 22.10 23.36
N LYS A 91 7.18 21.17 23.52
CA LYS A 91 6.02 21.27 24.43
C LYS A 91 4.97 22.29 24.03
N GLN A 92 4.91 22.64 22.75
CA GLN A 92 3.80 23.41 22.19
C GLN A 92 2.68 22.46 21.76
N THR A 93 1.44 22.89 21.94
CA THR A 93 0.24 22.12 21.56
C THR A 93 -0.58 22.93 20.58
N PHE A 94 -0.93 22.29 19.46
CA PHE A 94 -1.70 22.89 18.38
C PHE A 94 -2.98 22.10 18.16
N THR A 95 -4.08 22.80 17.90
CA THR A 95 -5.28 22.20 17.31
C THR A 95 -5.37 22.68 15.88
N LEU A 96 -5.09 21.78 14.93
CA LEU A 96 -4.97 22.13 13.53
C LEU A 96 -6.08 21.50 12.72
N ASN A 97 -6.70 22.30 11.87
CA ASN A 97 -7.49 21.80 10.77
C ASN A 97 -6.57 21.35 9.63
N ARG A 98 -7.11 20.55 8.72
CA ARG A 98 -6.36 20.10 7.55
C ARG A 98 -5.86 21.27 6.71
N GLY A 99 -4.64 21.16 6.19
CA GLY A 99 -3.92 22.20 5.47
C GLY A 99 -3.25 23.25 6.36
N GLN A 100 -3.49 23.24 7.67
CA GLN A 100 -2.79 24.10 8.62
C GLN A 100 -1.52 23.44 9.13
N GLY A 101 -0.63 24.25 9.66
CA GLY A 101 0.69 23.82 10.07
C GLY A 101 1.45 24.94 10.76
N ASP A 102 2.69 24.67 11.11
CA ASP A 102 3.59 25.65 11.70
C ASP A 102 5.03 25.38 11.25
N TYR A 103 5.99 26.08 11.85
CA TYR A 103 7.40 25.93 11.60
C TYR A 103 8.20 25.80 12.90
N THR A 104 9.35 25.14 12.80
CA THR A 104 10.34 25.13 13.88
C THR A 104 11.12 26.43 13.89
N ALA A 105 11.91 26.66 14.96
CA ALA A 105 12.70 27.88 15.13
C ALA A 105 13.45 28.29 13.84
N ALA A 106 13.40 29.59 13.54
CA ALA A 106 13.95 30.22 12.33
C ALA A 106 13.39 29.70 10.98
N GLY A 107 12.29 28.96 10.98
CA GLY A 107 11.63 28.50 9.75
C GLY A 107 12.35 27.36 9.03
N ALA A 108 13.25 26.65 9.73
CA ALA A 108 14.09 25.62 9.14
C ALA A 108 13.30 24.37 8.73
N LEU A 109 12.31 23.95 9.53
CA LEU A 109 11.32 22.96 9.12
C LEU A 109 9.95 23.61 9.14
N GLU A 110 9.22 23.52 8.03
CA GLU A 110 7.78 23.79 7.96
C GLU A 110 7.06 22.45 7.96
N TRP A 111 6.03 22.31 8.78
CA TRP A 111 5.23 21.10 8.87
C TRP A 111 3.76 21.45 8.68
N THR A 112 3.04 20.65 7.89
CA THR A 112 1.64 20.90 7.55
C THR A 112 0.84 19.61 7.71
N LEU A 113 -0.29 19.69 8.43
CA LEU A 113 -1.28 18.65 8.46
C LEU A 113 -1.92 18.50 7.07
N MET A 114 -1.84 17.32 6.49
CA MET A 114 -2.34 17.08 5.14
C MET A 114 -3.76 16.54 5.15
N ASN A 115 -4.46 16.68 4.02
CA ASN A 115 -5.74 16.02 3.81
C ASN A 115 -5.51 14.51 3.59
N GLY A 116 -6.24 13.67 4.31
CA GLY A 116 -6.40 12.25 3.98
C GLY A 116 -7.71 12.01 3.21
N PRO A 117 -7.81 10.90 2.44
CA PRO A 117 -9.09 10.43 1.91
C PRO A 117 -10.05 10.06 3.05
N ASP A 118 -11.34 9.90 2.70
CA ASP A 118 -12.29 9.34 3.65
C ASP A 118 -11.99 7.85 3.86
N TYR A 119 -12.08 7.36 5.10
CA TYR A 119 -11.75 6.00 5.51
C TYR A 119 -12.92 5.34 6.25
N CYS A 120 -12.87 4.01 6.41
CA CYS A 120 -13.91 3.30 7.15
C CYS A 120 -13.85 3.55 8.66
N PRO A 121 -15.01 3.70 9.35
CA PRO A 121 -15.06 3.85 10.79
C PRO A 121 -14.45 2.64 11.50
N GLY A 122 -13.78 2.89 12.63
CA GLY A 122 -13.17 1.85 13.46
C GLY A 122 -11.80 1.37 12.99
N ASN A 123 -11.30 1.87 11.86
CA ASN A 123 -9.91 1.70 11.46
C ASN A 123 -9.00 2.65 12.24
N ASP A 124 -7.72 2.28 12.33
CA ASP A 124 -6.71 3.16 12.89
C ASP A 124 -6.61 4.45 12.06
N VAL A 125 -6.78 5.59 12.73
CA VAL A 125 -6.67 6.90 12.09
C VAL A 125 -5.21 7.25 11.95
N ILE A 126 -4.74 7.21 10.72
CA ILE A 126 -3.38 7.60 10.36
C ILE A 126 -3.40 9.09 9.98
N VAL A 127 -2.51 9.89 10.58
CA VAL A 127 -2.41 11.33 10.32
C VAL A 127 -1.16 11.63 9.46
N PRO A 128 -1.32 12.10 8.21
CA PRO A 128 -0.22 12.50 7.36
C PRO A 128 0.18 13.94 7.62
N VAL A 129 1.47 14.14 7.88
CA VAL A 129 2.09 15.45 8.05
C VAL A 129 3.17 15.61 7.00
N ARG A 130 3.05 16.65 6.16
CA ARG A 130 4.10 17.04 5.23
C ARG A 130 5.15 17.85 5.95
N ILE A 131 6.42 17.51 5.74
CA ILE A 131 7.58 18.22 6.25
C ILE A 131 8.34 18.83 5.08
N LYS A 132 8.66 20.11 5.18
CA LYS A 132 9.54 20.83 4.25
C LYS A 132 10.74 21.36 5.01
N ALA A 133 11.93 20.89 4.66
CA ALA A 133 13.17 21.50 5.11
C ALA A 133 13.50 22.71 4.24
N LYS A 134 13.77 23.86 4.85
CA LYS A 134 14.03 25.12 4.15
C LYS A 134 15.33 25.76 4.61
N ASN A 135 16.04 26.36 3.66
CA ASN A 135 17.18 27.23 3.95
C ASN A 135 17.07 28.51 3.11
N TYR A 136 17.04 29.67 3.78
CA TYR A 136 16.82 30.99 3.17
C TYR A 136 15.64 31.01 2.17
N GLY A 137 14.51 30.39 2.56
CA GLY A 137 13.29 30.32 1.74
C GLY A 137 13.31 29.28 0.61
N LYS A 138 14.43 28.62 0.34
CA LYS A 138 14.51 27.51 -0.63
C LYS A 138 14.17 26.19 0.04
N ILE A 139 13.31 25.39 -0.57
CA ILE A 139 13.01 24.02 -0.13
C ILE A 139 14.20 23.12 -0.50
N LEU A 140 14.76 22.46 0.51
CA LEU A 140 15.86 21.51 0.34
C LEU A 140 15.35 20.08 0.25
N SER A 141 14.35 19.75 1.06
CA SER A 141 13.66 18.46 1.01
C SER A 141 12.21 18.60 1.36
N GLU A 142 11.41 17.70 0.81
CA GLU A 142 10.01 17.53 1.13
C GLU A 142 9.74 16.03 1.34
N GLU A 143 9.11 15.70 2.46
CA GLU A 143 8.72 14.33 2.79
C GLU A 143 7.39 14.33 3.56
N TYR A 144 6.79 13.15 3.69
CA TYR A 144 5.57 12.93 4.45
C TYR A 144 5.86 11.95 5.58
N VAL A 145 5.43 12.31 6.78
CA VAL A 145 5.49 11.47 7.97
C VAL A 145 4.06 11.13 8.35
N THR A 146 3.74 9.85 8.50
CA THR A 146 2.43 9.43 9.00
C THR A 146 2.54 8.87 10.41
N VAL A 147 1.56 9.20 11.25
CA VAL A 147 1.56 8.87 12.68
C VAL A 147 0.16 8.47 13.11
N ASN A 148 0.03 7.40 13.89
CA ASN A 148 -1.26 7.01 14.47
C ASN A 148 -1.62 7.90 15.67
N VAL A 149 -2.90 7.95 16.01
CA VAL A 149 -3.36 8.65 17.21
C VAL A 149 -2.78 8.01 18.48
N GLY A 150 -2.21 8.84 19.34
CA GLY A 150 -1.52 8.42 20.56
C GLY A 150 -0.01 8.20 20.38
N GLU A 151 0.49 8.17 19.15
CA GLU A 151 1.90 7.90 18.85
C GLU A 151 2.71 9.16 18.54
N SER A 152 4.03 9.03 18.69
CA SER A 152 5.01 10.04 18.31
C SER A 152 5.60 9.74 16.93
N SER A 153 5.90 10.79 16.17
CA SER A 153 6.67 10.72 14.94
C SER A 153 8.07 10.16 15.20
N ARG A 154 8.71 9.67 14.13
CA ARG A 154 10.18 9.54 14.12
C ARG A 154 10.86 10.89 14.30
N GLU A 155 12.16 10.85 14.60
CA GLU A 155 13.00 12.05 14.56
C GLU A 155 13.06 12.60 13.14
N ILE A 156 12.74 13.89 13.02
CA ILE A 156 12.80 14.67 11.79
C ILE A 156 13.99 15.61 11.93
N THR A 157 14.87 15.57 10.94
CA THR A 157 16.12 16.35 10.94
C THR A 157 16.18 17.28 9.74
N HIS A 158 17.05 18.28 9.80
CA HIS A 158 17.30 19.17 8.68
C HIS A 158 18.61 18.78 7.96
N PRO A 159 18.62 18.64 6.62
CA PRO A 159 19.80 18.15 5.88
C PRO A 159 21.09 18.94 6.12
N GLN A 160 20.95 20.25 6.38
CA GLN A 160 22.09 21.16 6.58
C GLN A 160 22.24 21.66 8.03
N ILE A 161 21.29 21.34 8.93
CA ILE A 161 21.30 21.83 10.33
C ILE A 161 21.18 20.61 11.24
N LYS A 162 22.32 19.92 11.46
CA LYS A 162 22.36 18.63 12.20
C LYS A 162 21.91 18.72 13.66
N ALA A 163 22.00 19.90 14.26
CA ALA A 163 21.56 20.15 15.63
C ALA A 163 20.02 20.22 15.75
N LEU A 164 19.31 20.45 14.64
CA LEU A 164 17.86 20.52 14.64
C LEU A 164 17.29 19.10 14.62
N LYS A 165 16.57 18.78 15.69
CA LYS A 165 15.80 17.55 15.87
C LYS A 165 14.38 17.94 16.24
N PHE A 166 13.43 17.43 15.48
CA PHE A 166 12.02 17.72 15.67
C PHE A 166 11.26 16.41 15.75
N THR A 167 10.37 16.32 16.74
CA THR A 167 9.35 15.27 16.80
C THR A 167 8.02 15.90 17.15
N PHE A 168 6.94 15.21 16.81
CA PHE A 168 5.61 15.59 17.23
C PHE A 168 4.82 14.35 17.62
N LYS A 169 3.81 14.52 18.46
CA LYS A 169 2.89 13.48 18.90
C LYS A 169 1.48 13.84 18.48
N VAL A 170 0.76 12.89 17.91
CA VAL A 170 -0.67 13.03 17.66
C VAL A 170 -1.41 12.64 18.92
N ASN A 171 -2.00 13.61 19.62
CA ASN A 171 -2.70 13.33 20.88
C ASN A 171 -4.14 12.87 20.65
N SER A 172 -4.85 13.53 19.75
CA SER A 172 -6.24 13.17 19.41
C SER A 172 -6.64 13.71 18.04
N VAL A 173 -7.70 13.13 17.49
CA VAL A 173 -8.35 13.56 16.25
C VAL A 173 -9.83 13.80 16.52
N ASN A 174 -10.40 14.77 15.83
CA ASN A 174 -11.85 14.94 15.77
C ASN A 174 -12.33 14.45 14.40
N GLU A 175 -13.12 13.38 14.40
CA GLU A 175 -13.61 12.75 13.18
C GLU A 175 -15.02 13.20 12.85
N VAL A 176 -15.29 13.30 11.55
CA VAL A 176 -16.62 13.55 11.00
C VAL A 176 -16.94 12.41 10.03
N CYS A 177 -18.04 11.71 10.27
CA CYS A 177 -18.50 10.60 9.47
C CYS A 177 -19.80 10.95 8.74
N LYS A 178 -19.94 10.49 7.50
CA LYS A 178 -21.07 10.74 6.62
C LYS A 178 -21.47 9.48 5.86
#